data_AF-A0A7Y5NJ92-F1
#
_entry.id   AF-A0A7Y5NJ92-F1
#
_cell.length_a   1.000
_cell.length_b   1.000
_cell.length_c   1.000
_cell.angle_alpha   90.00
_cell.angle_beta   90.00
_cell.angle_gamma   90.00
#
_symmetry.space_group_name_H-M   'P 1'
#
loop_
_entity.id
_entity.type
_entity.pdbx_description
1 polymer ?
#
loop_
_entity_poly.entity_id
_entity_poly.type
_entity_poly.pdbx_seq_one_letter_code
_entity_poly.pdbx_strand_id
1 'polypeptide(L)'
;MTGPTRWTAAQVAGLAPDASSLAAARRLARPGPWSDTGSTDVLVWGKCQGSGKTPYQVSIDLTGPAFRCSCPSRKLPCKHGLALLLLWVDGSGSVADAAEAAGFAQEWAAERSARAGAKAADDA
;
A
#
# COMPACT_ATOMS: atom_id res chain seq x y z
N MET A 1 -9.22 0.39 22.76
CA MET A 1 -8.16 0.48 21.74
C MET A 1 -8.69 -0.20 20.49
N THR A 2 -9.47 0.52 19.70
CA THR A 2 -10.04 0.00 18.46
C THR A 2 -8.98 0.22 17.39
N GLY A 3 -8.19 -0.82 17.07
CA GLY A 3 -7.28 -0.76 15.93
C GLY A 3 -8.07 -0.53 14.62
N PRO A 4 -7.40 -0.15 13.53
CA PRO A 4 -8.06 0.07 12.26
C PRO A 4 -8.90 -1.14 11.85
N THR A 5 -10.07 -0.89 11.28
CA THR A 5 -10.91 -1.96 10.72
C THR A 5 -10.15 -2.59 9.55
N ARG A 6 -9.53 -3.75 9.80
CA ARG A 6 -8.81 -4.52 8.78
C ARG A 6 -9.77 -4.85 7.63
N TRP A 7 -9.29 -4.70 6.40
CA TRP A 7 -10.04 -5.15 5.24
C TRP A 7 -10.05 -6.68 5.15
N THR A 8 -10.91 -7.22 4.29
CA THR A 8 -10.94 -8.63 3.95
C THR A 8 -10.09 -8.92 2.71
N ALA A 9 -9.57 -10.15 2.60
CA ALA A 9 -8.88 -10.59 1.39
C ALA A 9 -9.76 -10.53 0.12
N ALA A 10 -11.09 -10.65 0.28
CA ALA A 10 -12.04 -10.50 -0.82
C ALA A 10 -12.12 -9.05 -1.33
N GLN A 11 -12.13 -8.06 -0.43
CA GLN A 11 -12.03 -6.64 -0.82
C GLN A 11 -10.74 -6.38 -1.59
N VAL A 12 -9.60 -6.90 -1.13
CA VAL A 12 -8.31 -6.75 -1.84
C VAL A 12 -8.35 -7.42 -3.23
N ALA A 13 -8.97 -8.59 -3.34
CA ALA A 13 -9.13 -9.28 -4.62
C ALA A 13 -9.96 -8.45 -5.63
N GLY A 14 -10.99 -7.75 -5.17
CA GLY A 14 -11.81 -6.86 -5.99
C GLY A 14 -11.07 -5.63 -6.55
N LEU A 15 -9.93 -5.26 -5.97
CA LEU A 15 -9.08 -4.17 -6.44
C LEU A 15 -8.09 -4.59 -7.52
N ALA A 16 -7.93 -5.89 -7.78
CA ALA A 16 -6.94 -6.37 -8.73
C ALA A 16 -7.33 -5.98 -10.17
N PRO A 17 -6.42 -5.39 -10.95
CA PRO A 17 -6.72 -5.00 -12.33
C PRO A 17 -6.88 -6.22 -13.27
N ASP A 18 -6.36 -7.38 -12.86
CA ASP A 18 -6.48 -8.65 -13.57
C ASP A 18 -6.09 -9.83 -12.66
N ALA A 19 -6.48 -11.05 -13.06
CA ALA A 19 -6.21 -12.27 -12.32
C ALA A 19 -4.71 -12.59 -12.18
N SER A 20 -3.89 -12.22 -13.17
CA SER A 20 -2.43 -12.47 -13.13
C SER A 20 -1.75 -11.61 -12.07
N SER A 21 -2.13 -10.33 -11.99
CA SER A 21 -1.71 -9.40 -10.93
C SER A 21 -2.06 -9.93 -9.55
N LEU A 22 -3.27 -10.45 -9.35
CA LEU A 22 -3.70 -11.03 -8.08
C LEU A 22 -2.93 -12.31 -7.73
N ALA A 23 -2.75 -13.21 -8.69
CA ALA A 23 -2.01 -14.46 -8.47
C ALA A 23 -0.55 -14.19 -8.10
N ALA A 24 0.10 -13.22 -8.76
CA ALA A 24 1.45 -12.79 -8.42
C ALA A 24 1.52 -12.13 -7.03
N ALA A 25 0.50 -11.33 -6.67
CA ALA A 25 0.43 -10.70 -5.36
C ALA A 25 0.31 -11.72 -4.21
N ARG A 26 -0.53 -12.75 -4.37
CA ARG A 26 -0.68 -13.83 -3.37
C ARG A 26 0.62 -14.56 -3.07
N ARG A 27 1.46 -14.78 -4.09
CA ARG A 27 2.78 -15.42 -3.92
C ARG A 27 3.79 -14.51 -3.22
N LEU A 28 3.61 -13.20 -3.33
CA LEU A 28 4.50 -12.17 -2.77
C LEU A 28 4.09 -11.73 -1.36
N ALA A 29 2.83 -11.97 -0.96
CA ALA A 29 2.27 -11.65 0.36
C ALA A 29 2.79 -12.60 1.44
N ARG A 30 4.08 -12.50 1.75
CA ARG A 30 4.79 -13.23 2.81
C ARG A 30 5.85 -12.30 3.41
N PRO A 31 6.30 -12.45 4.65
CA PRO A 31 7.20 -11.48 5.30
C PRO A 31 8.56 -11.28 4.60
N GLY A 32 9.17 -12.36 4.10
CA GLY A 32 10.58 -12.38 3.66
C GLY A 32 11.06 -11.25 2.73
N PRO A 33 10.37 -10.93 1.62
CA PRO A 33 10.79 -9.86 0.72
C PRO A 33 10.45 -8.45 1.23
N TRP A 34 9.80 -8.30 2.39
CA TRP A 34 9.35 -7.01 2.90
C TRP A 34 10.23 -6.51 4.04
N SER A 35 10.46 -5.21 4.05
CA SER A 35 11.09 -4.47 5.14
C SER A 35 10.39 -3.13 5.33
N ASP A 36 10.63 -2.47 6.46
CA ASP A 36 10.08 -1.14 6.75
C ASP A 36 8.55 -1.08 6.54
N THR A 37 7.86 -2.14 6.97
CA THR A 37 6.41 -2.29 6.86
C THR A 37 5.71 -1.68 8.05
N GLY A 38 4.55 -1.06 7.81
CA GLY A 38 3.69 -0.59 8.88
C GLY A 38 2.35 -0.11 8.37
N SER A 39 1.45 0.14 9.32
CA SER A 39 0.13 0.73 9.08
C SER A 39 -0.21 1.79 10.12
N THR A 40 -1.01 2.77 9.71
CA THR A 40 -1.82 3.62 10.58
C THR A 40 -3.29 3.36 10.27
N ASP A 41 -4.19 4.18 10.82
CA ASP A 41 -5.62 4.10 10.49
C ASP A 41 -5.93 4.38 9.01
N VAL A 42 -5.06 5.11 8.33
CA VAL A 42 -5.29 5.63 6.97
C VAL A 42 -4.23 5.23 5.96
N LEU A 43 -3.06 4.73 6.40
CA LEU A 43 -1.96 4.37 5.51
C LEU A 43 -1.47 2.94 5.78
N VAL A 44 -1.05 2.28 4.70
CA VAL A 44 -0.25 1.06 4.75
C VAL A 44 0.98 1.26 3.88
N TRP A 45 2.16 0.89 4.38
CA TRP A 45 3.42 1.04 3.64
C TRP A 45 4.36 -0.13 3.83
N GLY A 46 5.35 -0.22 2.93
CA GLY A 46 6.41 -1.20 3.00
C GLY A 46 7.43 -1.04 1.87
N LYS A 47 8.62 -1.60 2.08
CA LYS A 47 9.66 -1.75 1.06
C LYS A 47 9.71 -3.20 0.62
N CYS A 48 9.46 -3.47 -0.65
CA CYS A 48 9.53 -4.81 -1.23
C CYS A 48 10.83 -4.99 -2.00
N GLN A 49 11.64 -5.98 -1.63
CA GLN A 49 12.82 -6.38 -2.38
C GLN A 49 12.39 -6.93 -3.75
N GLY A 50 12.76 -6.19 -4.80
CA GLY A 50 12.54 -6.58 -6.19
C GLY A 50 13.78 -7.21 -6.82
N SER A 51 13.82 -7.21 -8.16
CA SER A 51 14.97 -7.66 -8.94
C SER A 51 16.15 -6.68 -8.96
N GLY A 52 15.93 -5.43 -8.53
CA GLY A 52 16.96 -4.39 -8.45
C GLY A 52 17.64 -4.31 -7.09
N LYS A 53 18.69 -3.48 -6.98
CA LYS A 53 19.41 -3.21 -5.73
C LYS A 53 18.56 -2.42 -4.71
N THR A 54 17.73 -1.50 -5.20
CA THR A 54 16.87 -0.67 -4.36
C THR A 54 15.50 -1.31 -4.20
N PRO A 55 15.03 -1.59 -2.97
CA PRO A 55 13.68 -2.07 -2.72
C PRO A 55 12.62 -1.10 -3.26
N TYR A 56 11.51 -1.63 -3.77
CA TYR A 56 10.40 -0.82 -4.19
C TYR A 56 9.62 -0.31 -2.99
N GLN A 57 9.48 1.00 -2.88
CA GLN A 57 8.61 1.65 -1.90
C GLN A 57 7.15 1.49 -2.34
N VAL A 58 6.31 1.05 -1.43
CA VAL A 58 4.87 0.85 -1.63
C VAL A 58 4.13 1.63 -0.55
N SER A 59 3.17 2.46 -0.94
CA SER A 59 2.33 3.26 -0.07
C SER A 59 0.89 3.19 -0.53
N ILE A 60 -0.03 3.03 0.42
CA ILE A 60 -1.44 2.78 0.17
C ILE A 60 -2.26 3.64 1.12
N ASP A 61 -3.15 4.45 0.57
CA ASP A 61 -4.11 5.26 1.31
C ASP A 61 -5.42 4.49 1.39
N LEU A 62 -5.90 4.23 2.61
CA LEU A 62 -7.09 3.44 2.89
C LEU A 62 -8.39 4.28 2.83
N THR A 63 -8.32 5.61 2.81
CA THR A 63 -9.50 6.49 2.86
C THR A 63 -10.26 6.53 1.53
N GLY A 64 -9.53 6.44 0.42
CA GLY A 64 -10.06 6.29 -0.93
C GLY A 64 -9.02 5.56 -1.76
N PRO A 65 -9.08 4.21 -1.85
CA PRO A 65 -7.93 3.35 -2.11
C PRO A 65 -7.00 3.90 -3.19
N ALA A 66 -5.92 4.55 -2.75
CA ALA A 66 -4.92 5.10 -3.65
C ALA A 66 -3.62 4.33 -3.45
N PHE A 67 -2.93 4.09 -4.56
CA PHE A 67 -1.77 3.21 -4.58
C PHE A 67 -0.58 3.95 -5.17
N ARG A 68 0.56 3.79 -4.52
CA ARG A 68 1.85 4.17 -5.07
C ARG A 68 2.82 3.03 -4.88
N CYS A 69 3.49 2.67 -5.97
CA CYS A 69 4.62 1.77 -5.93
C CYS A 69 5.71 2.31 -6.84
N SER A 70 6.99 2.27 -6.43
CA SER A 70 8.11 2.72 -7.24
C SER A 70 8.56 1.71 -8.32
N CYS A 71 7.89 0.56 -8.44
CA CYS A 71 8.19 -0.43 -9.48
C CYS A 71 7.78 0.07 -10.89
N PRO A 72 8.40 -0.46 -11.98
CA PRO A 72 8.13 0.00 -13.35
C PRO A 72 6.78 -0.49 -13.94
N SER A 73 5.92 -1.12 -13.15
CA SER A 73 4.62 -1.62 -13.60
C SER A 73 3.69 -0.46 -13.98
N ARG A 74 3.01 -0.57 -15.12
CA ARG A 74 1.94 0.36 -15.53
C ARG A 74 0.56 -0.01 -14.96
N LYS A 75 0.43 -1.19 -14.34
CA LYS A 75 -0.81 -1.63 -13.66
C LYS A 75 -0.92 -0.99 -12.29
N LEU A 76 -2.10 -0.46 -11.96
CA LEU A 76 -2.42 0.09 -10.65
C LEU A 76 -3.78 -0.45 -10.18
N PRO A 77 -3.85 -1.12 -9.01
CA PRO A 77 -2.75 -1.58 -8.16
C PRO A 77 -1.82 -2.57 -8.88
N CYS A 78 -0.50 -2.43 -8.67
CA CYS A 78 0.46 -3.43 -9.15
C CYS A 78 0.51 -4.64 -8.19
N LYS A 79 1.21 -5.71 -8.56
CA LYS A 79 1.38 -6.90 -7.69
C LYS A 79 1.94 -6.56 -6.30
N HIS A 80 2.80 -5.55 -6.18
CA HIS A 80 3.38 -5.15 -4.90
C HIS A 80 2.34 -4.44 -4.01
N GLY A 81 1.54 -3.52 -4.58
CA GLY A 81 0.45 -2.87 -3.84
C GLY A 81 -0.58 -3.87 -3.32
N LEU A 82 -1.00 -4.81 -4.16
CA LEU A 82 -1.90 -5.90 -3.75
C LEU A 82 -1.27 -6.81 -2.70
N ALA A 83 0.01 -7.17 -2.86
CA ALA A 83 0.70 -8.06 -1.92
C ALA A 83 0.87 -7.42 -0.54
N LEU A 84 1.16 -6.12 -0.47
CA LEU A 84 1.24 -5.40 0.79
C LEU A 84 -0.12 -5.35 1.50
N LEU A 85 -1.20 -5.07 0.76
CA LEU A 85 -2.55 -5.14 1.34
C LEU A 85 -2.90 -6.55 1.81
N LEU A 86 -2.55 -7.58 1.04
CA LEU A 86 -2.77 -8.98 1.43
C LEU A 86 -1.99 -9.33 2.72
N LEU A 87 -0.75 -8.85 2.85
CA LEU A 87 0.08 -9.04 4.04
C LEU A 87 -0.50 -8.28 5.26
N TRP A 88 -1.11 -7.11 5.02
CA TRP A 88 -1.81 -6.38 6.06
C TRP A 88 -3.12 -7.10 6.46
N VAL A 89 -4.01 -7.48 5.55
CA VAL A 89 -5.27 -8.14 5.93
C VAL A 89 -5.08 -9.51 6.59
N ASP A 90 -3.96 -10.19 6.33
CA ASP A 90 -3.59 -11.46 6.98
C ASP A 90 -3.43 -11.33 8.51
N GLY A 91 -3.04 -10.15 9.01
CA GLY A 91 -3.04 -9.88 10.45
C GLY A 91 -1.98 -10.62 11.27
N SER A 92 -1.04 -11.34 10.64
CA SER A 92 0.05 -12.09 11.31
C SER A 92 1.10 -11.25 12.03
N GLY A 93 0.95 -9.92 12.08
CA GLY A 93 1.93 -8.99 12.64
C GLY A 93 3.05 -8.57 11.69
N SER A 94 3.04 -9.09 10.45
CA SER A 94 4.00 -8.72 9.40
C SER A 94 3.93 -7.25 8.95
N VAL A 95 2.78 -6.62 9.19
CA VAL A 95 2.55 -5.18 9.06
C VAL A 95 2.01 -4.71 10.41
N ALA A 96 2.88 -4.06 11.18
CA ALA A 96 2.58 -3.58 12.52
C ALA A 96 1.90 -2.22 12.48
N ASP A 97 1.03 -1.97 13.45
CA ASP A 97 0.47 -0.64 13.65
C ASP A 97 1.55 0.29 14.23
N ALA A 98 1.69 1.48 13.65
CA ALA A 98 2.68 2.48 14.05
C ALA A 98 2.01 3.84 14.26
N ALA A 99 2.57 4.63 15.17
CA ALA A 99 2.09 5.99 15.42
C ALA A 99 2.39 6.94 14.25
N GLU A 100 3.51 6.73 13.57
CA GLU A 100 3.97 7.54 12.46
C GLU A 100 4.32 6.66 11.26
N ALA A 101 3.91 7.10 10.07
CA ALA A 101 4.28 6.40 8.84
C ALA A 101 5.75 6.60 8.50
N ALA A 102 6.35 5.70 7.72
CA ALA A 102 7.71 5.93 7.20
C ALA A 102 7.76 7.18 6.30
N GLY A 103 8.89 7.89 6.28
CA GLY A 103 9.04 9.17 5.57
C GLY A 103 8.51 9.16 4.13
N PHE A 104 8.88 8.14 3.33
CA PHE A 104 8.41 8.03 1.94
C PHE A 104 6.88 7.91 1.80
N ALA A 105 6.21 7.30 2.78
CA ALA A 105 4.76 7.15 2.79
C ALA A 105 4.09 8.45 3.26
N GLN A 106 4.68 9.13 4.26
CA GLN A 106 4.24 10.45 4.71
C GLN A 106 4.35 11.49 3.60
N GLU A 107 5.51 11.57 2.95
CA GLU A 107 5.79 12.49 1.83
C GLU A 107 4.75 12.31 0.72
N TRP A 108 4.53 11.07 0.29
CA TRP A 108 3.54 10.78 -0.75
C TRP A 108 2.10 11.15 -0.34
N ALA A 109 1.71 10.86 0.90
CA ALA A 109 0.38 11.21 1.42
C ALA A 109 0.20 12.75 1.49
N ALA A 110 1.21 13.47 1.97
CA ALA A 110 1.21 14.94 2.02
C ALA A 110 1.06 15.56 0.64
N GLU A 111 1.80 15.07 -0.36
CA GLU A 111 1.65 15.54 -1.74
C GLU A 111 0.25 15.26 -2.32
N ARG A 112 -0.39 14.14 -1.95
CA ARG A 112 -1.77 13.84 -2.38
C ARG A 112 -2.75 14.82 -1.77
N SER A 113 -2.65 15.08 -0.47
CA SER A 113 -3.51 16.05 0.22
C SER A 113 -3.35 17.46 -0.34
N ALA A 114 -2.11 17.89 -0.62
CA ALA A 114 -1.84 19.18 -1.25
C ALA A 114 -2.47 19.29 -2.65
N ARG A 115 -2.36 18.25 -3.48
CA ARG A 115 -2.99 18.21 -4.81
C ARG A 115 -4.52 18.25 -4.75
N ALA A 116 -5.13 17.53 -3.79
CA ALA A 116 -6.57 17.55 -3.60
C ALA A 116 -7.08 18.94 -3.17
N GLY A 117 -6.35 19.62 -2.26
CA GLY A 117 -6.66 20.99 -1.84
C GLY A 117 -6.51 22.02 -2.96
N ALA A 118 -5.45 21.91 -3.77
CA ALA A 118 -5.26 22.80 -4.92
C ALA A 118 -6.35 22.66 -5.98
N LYS A 119 -6.80 21.42 -6.26
CA LYS A 119 -7.89 21.17 -7.21
C LYS A 119 -9.23 21.73 -6.71
N ALA A 120 -9.54 21.59 -5.43
CA ALA A 120 -10.75 22.16 -4.84
C ALA A 120 -10.78 23.70 -4.86
N ALA A 121 -9.62 24.36 -4.92
CA ALA A 121 -9.50 25.81 -5.02
C ALA A 121 -9.55 26.35 -6.46
N ASP A 122 -9.28 25.50 -7.47
CA ASP A 122 -9.38 25.84 -8.90
C ASP A 122 -10.80 25.62 -9.45
N ASP A 123 -11.55 24.69 -8.85
CA ASP A 123 -12.95 24.37 -9.17
C ASP A 123 -13.97 25.28 -8.42
N ALA A 124 -13.51 26.31 -7.68
CA ALA A 124 -14.33 27.24 -6.86
C ALA A 124 -14.19 28.70 -7.31
#